data_AF-A0AAD9J7M3-F1
#
_entry.id   AF-A0AAD9J7M3-F1
#
_cell.length_a   1.000
_cell.length_b   1.000
_cell.length_c   1.000
_cell.angle_alpha   90.00
_cell.angle_beta   90.00
_cell.angle_gamma   90.00
#
_symmetry.space_group_name_H-M   'P 1'
#
loop_
_entity.id
_entity.type
_entity.pdbx_description
1 polymer ?
#
loop_
_entity_poly.entity_id
_entity_poly.type
_entity_poly.pdbx_seq_one_letter_code
_entity_poly.pdbx_strand_id
1 'polypeptide(L)'
;MESLPDGPLLYAVSQSWSEYRSEFLSVEKGELIGIFKCLQGERETYFFAVSLNTNRHGWIPTSVAVPMRYLLWVCFVRAHVCTHIHARMHAHG
;
A
#
# COMPACT_ATOMS: atom_id res chain seq x y z
N MET A 1 -19.03 -12.37 3.67
CA MET A 1 -17.59 -12.39 4.00
C MET A 1 -16.86 -12.59 2.68
N GLU A 2 -16.32 -11.53 2.08
CA GLU A 2 -15.63 -11.63 0.79
C GLU A 2 -14.25 -12.28 0.99
N SER A 3 -13.99 -13.37 0.27
CA SER A 3 -12.68 -14.02 0.23
C SER A 3 -11.72 -13.16 -0.58
N LEU A 4 -10.56 -12.83 0.00
CA LEU A 4 -9.45 -12.27 -0.76
C LEU A 4 -8.98 -13.29 -1.82
N PRO A 5 -8.40 -12.83 -2.94
CA PRO A 5 -7.83 -13.73 -3.95
C PRO A 5 -6.74 -14.62 -3.35
N ASP A 6 -6.45 -15.75 -4.01
CA ASP A 6 -5.44 -16.72 -3.57
C ASP A 6 -4.03 -16.10 -3.55
N GLY A 7 -3.67 -15.50 -2.42
CA GLY A 7 -2.35 -14.93 -2.16
C GLY A 7 -2.39 -13.55 -1.50
N PRO A 8 -1.27 -13.13 -0.87
CA PRO A 8 -1.18 -11.80 -0.28
C PRO A 8 -1.30 -10.71 -1.35
N LEU A 9 -2.20 -9.76 -1.14
CA LEU A 9 -2.25 -8.55 -1.96
C LEU A 9 -1.15 -7.59 -1.54
N LEU A 10 -0.42 -7.03 -2.51
CA LEU A 10 0.68 -6.11 -2.24
C LEU A 10 0.19 -4.67 -2.02
N TYR A 11 0.55 -4.10 -0.87
CA TYR A 11 0.23 -2.73 -0.46
C TYR A 11 1.52 -1.98 -0.09
N ALA A 12 1.45 -0.67 -0.16
CA ALA A 12 2.47 0.22 0.39
C ALA A 12 1.92 0.93 1.62
N VAL A 13 2.81 1.23 2.57
CA VAL A 13 2.48 1.95 3.80
C VAL A 13 2.51 3.46 3.50
N SER A 14 1.38 4.14 3.67
CA SER A 14 1.23 5.57 3.39
C SER A 14 1.73 6.47 4.53
N GLN A 15 1.70 5.96 5.77
CA GLN A 15 2.11 6.64 6.99
C GLN A 15 2.66 5.62 8.00
N SER A 16 3.70 6.00 8.76
CA SER A 16 4.27 5.14 9.80
C SER A 16 3.25 4.87 10.89
N TRP A 17 3.30 3.67 11.46
CA TRP A 17 2.38 3.22 12.48
C TRP A 17 3.11 2.30 13.45
N SER A 18 2.83 2.44 14.75
CA SER A 18 3.50 1.67 15.80
C SER A 18 2.51 0.82 16.57
N GLU A 19 2.91 -0.42 16.84
CA GLU A 19 2.13 -1.38 17.61
C GLU A 19 1.85 -0.84 19.03
N TYR A 20 0.59 -0.94 19.45
CA TYR A 20 0.17 -0.62 20.82
C TYR A 20 -0.22 -1.86 21.63
N ARG A 21 -0.34 -3.03 20.97
CA ARG A 21 -0.51 -4.38 21.56
C ARG A 21 0.25 -5.41 20.73
N SER A 22 0.52 -6.57 21.31
CA SER A 22 1.32 -7.65 20.70
C SER A 22 0.71 -8.28 19.43
N GLU A 23 -0.59 -8.13 19.21
CA GLU A 23 -1.29 -8.63 18.02
C GLU A 23 -1.13 -7.73 16.78
N PHE A 24 -0.58 -6.53 16.97
CA PHE A 24 -0.38 -5.57 15.90
C PHE A 24 1.05 -5.58 15.36
N LEU A 25 1.23 -4.99 14.17
CA LEU A 25 2.49 -4.93 13.46
C LEU A 25 2.93 -3.47 13.26
N SER A 26 4.05 -3.06 13.86
CA SER A 26 4.69 -1.79 13.52
C SER A 26 5.17 -1.77 12.07
N VAL A 27 4.93 -0.66 11.37
CA VAL A 27 5.30 -0.46 9.96
C VAL A 27 5.79 0.96 9.70
N GLU A 28 6.72 1.10 8.75
CA GLU A 28 7.26 2.41 8.38
C GLU A 28 6.71 2.93 7.05
N LYS A 29 6.54 4.25 6.93
CA LYS A 29 6.10 4.88 5.69
C LYS A 29 7.00 4.48 4.52
N GLY A 30 6.37 4.05 3.42
CA GLY A 30 7.05 3.59 2.21
C GLY A 30 7.40 2.10 2.20
N GLU A 31 7.21 1.41 3.32
CA GLU A 31 7.36 -0.05 3.38
C GLU A 31 6.33 -0.76 2.50
N LEU A 32 6.73 -1.93 1.97
CA LEU A 32 5.84 -2.84 1.27
C LEU A 32 5.35 -3.93 2.23
N ILE A 33 4.05 -4.21 2.13
CA ILE A 33 3.38 -5.21 2.97
C ILE A 33 2.50 -6.12 2.12
N GLY A 34 2.38 -7.38 2.54
CA GLY A 34 1.42 -8.33 1.99
C GLY A 34 0.18 -8.41 2.89
N ILE A 35 -1.02 -8.29 2.33
CA ILE A 35 -2.29 -8.38 3.06
C ILE A 35 -2.98 -9.72 2.79
N PHE A 36 -3.33 -10.45 3.85
CA PHE A 36 -3.97 -11.77 3.76
C PHE A 36 -5.43 -11.79 4.18
N LYS A 37 -5.82 -10.91 5.11
CA LYS A 37 -7.15 -10.89 5.71
C LYS A 37 -7.57 -9.46 6.03
N CYS A 38 -8.88 -9.25 6.05
CA CYS A 38 -9.52 -8.02 6.47
C CYS A 38 -10.49 -8.32 7.62
N LEU A 39 -10.46 -7.51 8.67
CA LEU A 39 -11.37 -7.59 9.82
C LEU A 39 -12.03 -6.23 10.01
N GLN A 40 -13.37 -6.19 9.96
CA GLN A 40 -14.14 -4.99 10.27
C GLN A 40 -14.40 -4.91 11.77
N GLY A 41 -13.75 -3.97 12.46
CA GLY A 41 -14.06 -3.62 13.84
C GLY A 41 -15.19 -2.60 13.93
N GLU A 42 -15.61 -2.26 15.15
CA GLU A 42 -16.73 -1.33 15.39
C GLU A 42 -16.45 0.10 14.89
N ARG A 43 -15.19 0.54 14.94
CA ARG A 43 -14.78 1.92 14.58
C ARG A 43 -13.78 1.99 13.44
N GLU A 44 -13.08 0.90 13.17
CA GLU A 44 -11.98 0.86 12.21
C GLU A 44 -11.87 -0.53 11.59
N THR A 45 -11.38 -0.60 10.36
CA THR A 45 -11.09 -1.86 9.69
C THR A 45 -9.59 -2.14 9.82
N TYR A 46 -9.24 -3.41 9.95
CA TYR A 46 -7.87 -3.85 10.10
C TYR A 46 -7.48 -4.83 8.99
N PHE A 47 -6.24 -4.75 8.54
CA PHE A 47 -5.64 -5.75 7.68
C PHE A 47 -4.68 -6.63 8.48
N PHE A 48 -4.76 -7.94 8.25
CA PHE A 48 -3.70 -8.85 8.70
C PHE A 48 -2.59 -8.82 7.65
N ALA A 49 -1.47 -8.24 8.03
CA ALA A 49 -0.36 -7.92 7.15
C ALA A 49 0.90 -8.70 7.51
N VAL A 50 1.78 -8.90 6.51
CA VAL A 50 3.20 -9.22 6.70
C VAL A 50 4.04 -8.06 6.20
N SER A 51 4.97 -7.62 7.03
CA SER A 51 6.04 -6.69 6.65
C SER A 51 7.04 -7.42 5.77
N LEU A 52 7.29 -6.95 4.54
CA LEU A 52 8.30 -7.58 3.68
C LEU A 52 9.73 -7.27 4.12
N ASN A 53 9.93 -6.21 4.93
CA ASN A 53 11.25 -5.85 5.45
C ASN A 53 11.64 -6.69 6.68
N THR A 54 10.70 -6.90 7.60
CA THR A 54 10.95 -7.56 8.90
C THR A 54 10.43 -9.00 8.94
N ASN A 55 9.63 -9.41 7.94
CA ASN A 55 8.93 -10.68 7.89
C ASN A 55 8.01 -10.94 9.12
N ARG A 56 7.68 -9.89 9.87
CA ARG A 56 6.73 -9.96 11.00
C ARG A 56 5.31 -9.84 10.49
N HIS A 57 4.41 -10.52 11.20
CA HIS A 57 2.98 -10.52 10.92
C HIS A 57 2.24 -9.81 12.03
N GLY A 58 1.10 -9.21 11.70
CA GLY A 58 0.19 -8.65 12.68
C GLY A 58 -0.89 -7.81 12.02
N TRP A 59 -1.77 -7.30 12.86
CA TRP A 59 -2.81 -6.39 12.42
C TRP A 59 -2.26 -4.98 12.23
N ILE A 60 -2.74 -4.30 11.20
CA ILE A 60 -2.56 -2.87 11.00
C ILE A 60 -3.90 -2.22 10.65
N PRO A 61 -4.12 -0.95 10.95
CA PRO A 61 -5.29 -0.24 10.47
C PRO A 61 -5.30 -0.12 8.94
N THR A 62 -6.44 -0.26 8.28
CA THR A 62 -6.48 -0.12 6.80
C THR A 62 -6.12 1.29 6.32
N SER A 63 -6.30 2.29 7.17
CA SER A 63 -6.00 3.71 6.91
C SER A 63 -4.51 3.97 6.61
N VAL A 64 -3.61 3.08 7.04
CA VAL A 64 -2.17 3.23 6.85
C VAL A 64 -1.64 2.58 5.57
N ALA A 65 -2.49 1.89 4.81
CA ALA A 65 -2.08 1.07 3.67
C ALA A 65 -2.81 1.47 2.39
N VAL A 66 -2.06 1.59 1.29
CA VAL A 66 -2.59 1.87 -0.06
C VAL A 66 -2.26 0.73 -1.02
N PRO A 67 -3.23 0.26 -1.83
CA PRO A 67 -2.96 -0.78 -2.82
C PRO A 67 -1.89 -0.36 -3.84
N MET A 68 -0.87 -1.20 -4.07
CA MET A 68 0.23 -0.89 -5.00
C MET A 68 -0.24 -0.60 -6.43
N ARG A 69 -1.38 -1.21 -6.86
CA ARG A 69 -1.98 -0.93 -8.17
C ARG A 69 -2.27 0.55 -8.41
N TYR A 70 -2.64 1.30 -7.36
CA TYR A 70 -2.91 2.74 -7.49
C TYR A 70 -1.61 3.54 -7.63
N LEU A 71 -0.56 3.16 -6.90
CA LEU A 71 0.74 3.80 -7.02
C LEU A 71 1.34 3.60 -8.41
N LEU A 72 1.29 2.38 -8.94
CA LEU A 72 1.76 2.07 -10.30
C LEU A 72 1.00 2.86 -11.36
N TRP A 73 -0.32 3.00 -11.22
CA TRP A 73 -1.13 3.79 -12.14
C TRP A 73 -0.76 5.27 -12.10
N VAL A 74 -0.58 5.86 -10.91
CA VAL A 74 -0.15 7.26 -10.76
C VAL A 74 1.24 7.49 -11.37
N CYS A 75 2.18 6.57 -11.14
CA CYS A 75 3.51 6.63 -11.75
C CYS A 75 3.43 6.57 -13.28
N PHE A 76 2.61 5.67 -13.83
CA PHE A 76 2.40 5.55 -15.27
C PHE A 76 1.81 6.83 -15.87
N VAL A 77 0.76 7.38 -15.26
CA VAL A 77 0.13 8.64 -15.71
C VAL A 77 1.13 9.79 -15.65
N ARG A 78 1.90 9.95 -14.55
CA ARG A 78 2.93 11.00 -14.44
C ARG A 78 4.00 10.84 -15.51
N ALA A 79 4.52 9.63 -15.71
CA ALA A 79 5.54 9.36 -16.73
C ALA A 79 5.00 9.70 -18.13
N HIS A 80 3.79 9.25 -18.45
CA HIS A 80 3.17 9.49 -19.75
C HIS A 80 2.94 10.98 -20.03
N VAL A 81 2.40 11.73 -19.06
CA VAL A 81 2.22 13.19 -19.17
C VAL A 81 3.57 13.90 -19.35
N CYS A 82 4.58 13.55 -18.55
CA CYS A 82 5.92 14.13 -18.67
C CYS A 82 6.53 13.88 -20.06
N THR A 83 6.39 12.67 -20.60
CA THR A 83 6.88 12.36 -21.96
C THR A 83 6.16 13.18 -23.03
N HIS A 84 4.85 13.38 -22.91
CA HIS A 84 4.09 14.20 -23.86
C HIS A 84 4.48 15.68 -23.81
N ILE A 85 4.73 16.23 -22.62
CA ILE A 85 5.19 17.61 -22.46
C ILE A 85 6.58 17.78 -23.09
N HIS A 86 7.51 16.87 -22.78
CA HIS A 86 8.88 16.92 -23.31
C HIS A 86 8.90 16.81 -24.85
N ALA A 87 8.11 15.91 -25.43
CA ALA A 87 7.97 15.78 -26.87
C ALA A 87 7.45 17.07 -27.54
N ARG A 88 6.49 17.78 -26.90
CA ARG A 88 5.99 19.07 -27.39
C ARG A 88 7.03 20.19 -27.31
N MET A 89 7.85 20.21 -26.26
CA MET A 89 8.91 21.23 -26.12
C MET A 89 9.99 21.09 -27.21
N HIS A 90 10.34 19.87 -27.61
CA HIS A 90 11.34 19.64 -28.68
C HIS A 90 10.79 19.79 -30.11
N ALA A 91 9.47 19.72 -30.32
CA ALA A 91 8.85 19.88 -31.63
C ALA A 91 8.66 21.35 -32.07
N HIS A 92 8.87 22.32 -31.15
CA HIS A 92 8.72 23.76 -31.40
C HIS A 92 10.04 24.54 -31.27
N GLY A 93 11.19 23.84 -31.23
CA GLY A 93 12.54 24.42 -31.17
C GLY A 93 13.34 24.19 -32.45
#